data_AF-A0A9D2KRY7-F1
#
_entry.id   AF-A0A9D2KRY7-F1
#
_cell.length_a   1.000
_cell.length_b   1.000
_cell.length_c   1.000
_cell.angle_alpha   90.00
_cell.angle_beta   90.00
_cell.angle_gamma   90.00
#
_symmetry.space_group_name_H-M   'P 1'
#
loop_
_entity.id
_entity.type
_entity.pdbx_description
1 polymer ?
#
loop_
_entity_poly.entity_id
_entity_poly.type
_entity_poly.pdbx_seq_one_letter_code
_entity_poly.pdbx_strand_id
1 'polypeptide(L)'
;MKIALLLLLVACLASLLLACDRLPLRGLTDDADGQRPVLLSRARPSVLFAPAADLPFETAGWRSLSPKTQDSLLGSARIWFALYESDGQAQPHKLVTALVEAEDPWIWESAEHAPFPVLRDLVYEHRGQQLFESLYVLEPEDNPFYGTGMSDPCLVYRAKFLLDFRKMQVIVEYHEPVDADVARDAAHDEARLNALRDRGRKACLVVFPDKKEQERLKKDFRKLDVAEGEISRNRLSRWVGDMQRHGHN
;
A
#
# COMPACT_ATOMS: atom_id res chain seq x y z
N MET A 1 -44.24 -34.29 -5.26
CA MET A 1 -44.11 -32.95 -5.89
C MET A 1 -43.65 -31.85 -4.92
N LYS A 2 -44.23 -31.72 -3.70
CA LYS A 2 -43.83 -30.68 -2.72
C LYS A 2 -42.37 -30.78 -2.22
N ILE A 3 -41.87 -31.99 -1.97
CA ILE A 3 -40.50 -32.21 -1.47
C ILE A 3 -39.44 -31.86 -2.52
N ALA A 4 -39.69 -32.21 -3.80
CA ALA A 4 -38.80 -31.87 -4.90
C ALA A 4 -38.70 -30.35 -5.11
N LEU A 5 -39.82 -29.62 -4.98
CA LEU A 5 -39.84 -28.17 -5.08
C LEU A 5 -39.05 -27.51 -3.93
N LEU A 6 -39.14 -28.07 -2.72
CA LEU A 6 -38.42 -27.58 -1.54
C LEU A 6 -36.91 -27.76 -1.69
N LEU A 7 -36.47 -28.92 -2.18
CA LEU A 7 -35.05 -29.21 -2.46
C LEU A 7 -34.49 -28.31 -3.55
N LEU A 8 -35.28 -28.02 -4.59
CA LEU A 8 -34.88 -27.11 -5.67
C LEU A 8 -34.78 -25.66 -5.17
N LEU A 9 -35.66 -25.24 -4.27
CA LEU A 9 -35.61 -23.91 -3.65
C LEU A 9 -34.37 -23.75 -2.76
N VAL A 10 -34.02 -24.76 -1.96
CA VAL A 10 -32.81 -24.76 -1.13
C VAL A 10 -31.55 -24.76 -2.00
N ALA A 11 -31.53 -25.53 -3.10
CA ALA A 11 -30.43 -25.51 -4.04
C ALA A 11 -30.28 -24.15 -4.76
N CYS A 12 -31.38 -23.51 -5.13
CA CYS A 12 -31.38 -22.13 -5.66
C CYS A 12 -30.90 -21.11 -4.63
N LEU A 13 -31.31 -21.22 -3.36
CA LEU A 13 -30.85 -20.33 -2.30
C LEU A 13 -29.36 -20.52 -2.01
N ALA A 14 -28.89 -21.77 -1.95
CA ALA A 14 -27.48 -22.10 -1.74
C ALA A 14 -26.60 -21.61 -2.90
N SER A 15 -27.07 -21.74 -4.15
CA SER A 15 -26.37 -21.21 -5.32
C SER A 15 -26.38 -19.68 -5.38
N LEU A 16 -27.46 -19.01 -4.97
CA LEU A 16 -27.50 -17.54 -4.81
C LEU A 16 -26.55 -17.03 -3.71
N LEU A 17 -26.42 -17.78 -2.61
CA LEU A 17 -25.48 -17.46 -1.53
C LEU A 17 -24.02 -17.70 -1.94
N LEU A 18 -23.74 -18.75 -2.70
CA LEU A 18 -22.41 -19.04 -3.28
C LEU A 18 -22.05 -18.09 -4.44
N ALA A 19 -23.03 -17.62 -5.21
CA ALA A 19 -22.84 -16.60 -6.25
C ALA A 19 -22.69 -15.18 -5.67
N CYS A 20 -22.93 -14.99 -4.37
CA CYS A 20 -22.59 -13.78 -3.63
C CYS A 20 -21.13 -13.80 -3.12
N ASP A 21 -20.19 -14.33 -3.90
CA ASP A 21 -18.78 -13.99 -3.74
C ASP A 21 -18.63 -12.49 -4.00
N ARG A 22 -18.81 -11.70 -2.94
CA ARG A 22 -18.53 -10.27 -2.97
C ARG A 22 -17.07 -10.16 -3.37
N LEU A 23 -16.83 -9.65 -4.58
CA LEU A 23 -15.49 -9.29 -5.04
C LEU A 23 -14.74 -8.59 -3.90
N PRO A 24 -13.50 -8.99 -3.61
CA PRO A 24 -12.77 -8.42 -2.50
C PRO A 24 -12.68 -6.90 -2.64
N LEU A 25 -12.63 -6.20 -1.51
CA LEU A 25 -12.59 -4.74 -1.52
C LEU A 25 -11.25 -4.18 -2.02
N ARG A 26 -10.20 -5.01 -2.08
CA ARG A 26 -8.85 -4.62 -2.49
C ARG A 26 -8.31 -5.63 -3.48
N GLY A 27 -7.67 -5.14 -4.53
CA GLY A 27 -7.17 -5.96 -5.63
C GLY A 27 -6.48 -5.11 -6.69
N LEU A 28 -6.16 -5.72 -7.82
CA LEU A 28 -5.65 -5.01 -8.99
C LEU A 28 -6.79 -4.68 -9.94
N THR A 29 -6.56 -3.67 -10.76
CA THR A 29 -7.35 -3.35 -11.96
C THR A 29 -6.37 -2.84 -13.02
N ASP A 30 -6.84 -2.53 -14.21
CA ASP A 30 -6.00 -1.84 -15.21
C ASP A 30 -6.16 -0.32 -15.10
N ASP A 31 -5.10 0.39 -15.44
CA ASP A 31 -5.10 1.86 -15.50
C ASP A 31 -6.13 2.40 -16.52
N ALA A 32 -6.23 3.72 -16.66
CA ALA A 32 -7.22 4.35 -17.54
C ALA A 32 -7.10 3.89 -19.01
N ASP A 33 -5.88 3.58 -19.44
CA ASP A 33 -5.55 3.15 -20.80
C ASP A 33 -5.62 1.62 -20.98
N GLY A 34 -5.91 0.88 -19.90
CA GLY A 34 -6.05 -0.58 -19.94
C GLY A 34 -4.72 -1.31 -20.14
N GLN A 35 -3.59 -0.66 -19.88
CA GLN A 35 -2.27 -1.17 -20.26
C GLN A 35 -1.52 -1.82 -19.11
N ARG A 36 -1.75 -1.36 -17.87
CA ARG A 36 -0.91 -1.74 -16.74
C ARG A 36 -1.70 -2.02 -15.46
N PRO A 37 -1.35 -3.09 -14.71
CA PRO A 37 -1.98 -3.38 -13.43
C PRO A 37 -1.69 -2.31 -12.37
N VAL A 38 -2.75 -1.86 -11.70
CA VAL A 38 -2.70 -0.88 -10.62
C VAL A 38 -3.53 -1.32 -9.42
N LEU A 39 -3.07 -0.98 -8.21
CA LEU A 39 -3.77 -1.30 -6.98
C LEU A 39 -5.06 -0.45 -6.85
N LEU A 40 -6.16 -1.09 -6.48
CA LEU A 40 -7.47 -0.47 -6.25
C LEU A 40 -8.04 -0.89 -4.90
N SER A 41 -8.45 0.12 -4.11
CA SER A 41 -9.41 -0.03 -3.02
C SER A 41 -10.79 0.40 -3.48
N ARG A 42 -11.75 -0.50 -3.36
CA ARG A 42 -13.19 -0.25 -3.51
C ARG A 42 -13.90 0.02 -2.17
N ALA A 43 -13.16 -0.02 -1.05
CA ALA A 43 -13.67 0.42 0.24
C ALA A 43 -13.99 1.92 0.20
N ARG A 44 -14.64 2.48 1.23
CA ARG A 44 -14.89 3.92 1.32
C ARG A 44 -13.83 4.58 2.20
N PRO A 45 -13.18 5.67 1.75
CA PRO A 45 -13.19 6.18 0.37
C PRO A 45 -12.47 5.22 -0.59
N SER A 46 -12.88 5.23 -1.86
CA SER A 46 -12.21 4.44 -2.90
C SER A 46 -10.88 5.08 -3.26
N VAL A 47 -9.86 4.27 -3.52
CA VAL A 47 -8.50 4.73 -3.77
C VAL A 47 -7.92 3.94 -4.94
N LEU A 48 -7.36 4.63 -5.93
CA LEU A 48 -6.61 4.08 -7.05
C LEU A 48 -5.21 4.69 -7.04
N PHE A 49 -4.21 3.87 -7.30
CA PHE A 49 -2.84 4.32 -7.48
C PHE A 49 -2.54 4.43 -8.97
N ALA A 50 -2.01 5.56 -9.42
CA ALA A 50 -1.59 5.77 -10.80
C ALA A 50 -0.07 6.02 -10.86
N PRO A 51 0.74 4.94 -10.94
CA PRO A 51 2.18 5.02 -11.18
C PRO A 51 2.53 5.77 -12.47
N ALA A 52 3.71 6.38 -12.48
CA ALA A 52 4.25 7.03 -13.67
C ALA A 52 4.49 6.03 -14.83
N ALA A 53 4.59 6.55 -16.05
CA ALA A 53 4.70 5.74 -17.27
C ALA A 53 5.98 4.88 -17.30
N ASP A 54 7.06 5.39 -16.73
CA ASP A 54 8.40 4.81 -16.64
C ASP A 54 8.58 3.80 -15.49
N LEU A 55 7.49 3.51 -14.76
CA LEU A 55 7.44 2.53 -13.67
C LEU A 55 6.50 1.37 -14.04
N PRO A 56 6.95 0.42 -14.87
CA PRO A 56 6.19 -0.79 -15.17
C PRO A 56 5.92 -1.65 -13.93
N PHE A 57 4.83 -2.40 -14.00
CA PHE A 57 4.40 -3.31 -12.94
C PHE A 57 5.37 -4.50 -12.81
N GLU A 58 5.80 -4.78 -11.59
CA GLU A 58 6.66 -5.92 -11.26
C GLU A 58 5.86 -7.05 -10.63
N THR A 59 5.26 -6.79 -9.46
CA THR A 59 4.51 -7.80 -8.70
C THR A 59 3.54 -7.15 -7.72
N ALA A 60 2.63 -7.94 -7.16
CA ALA A 60 1.72 -7.50 -6.12
C ALA A 60 1.28 -8.65 -5.23
N GLY A 61 0.79 -8.33 -4.04
CA GLY A 61 0.24 -9.33 -3.15
C GLY A 61 -0.41 -8.75 -1.92
N TRP A 62 -0.89 -9.63 -1.06
CA TRP A 62 -1.39 -9.25 0.26
C TRP A 62 -0.78 -10.11 1.37
N ARG A 63 -0.71 -9.56 2.58
CA ARG A 63 -0.25 -10.24 3.79
C ARG A 63 -1.07 -9.82 5.00
N SER A 64 -1.24 -10.77 5.93
CA SER A 64 -1.65 -10.50 7.30
C SER A 64 -0.45 -10.02 8.12
N LEU A 65 -0.66 -9.03 8.99
CA LEU A 65 0.38 -8.36 9.77
C LEU A 65 0.15 -8.52 11.27
N SER A 66 1.23 -8.30 12.03
CA SER A 66 1.22 -8.12 13.48
C SER A 66 2.07 -6.88 13.82
N PRO A 67 1.55 -5.65 13.61
CA PRO A 67 2.28 -4.41 13.90
C PRO A 67 2.74 -4.37 15.36
N LYS A 68 3.91 -3.83 15.65
CA LYS A 68 4.64 -4.07 16.91
C LYS A 68 4.03 -3.33 18.11
N THR A 69 2.89 -3.80 18.60
CA THR A 69 2.25 -3.34 19.84
C THR A 69 2.28 -4.46 20.89
N GLN A 70 2.13 -4.13 22.17
CA GLN A 70 2.20 -5.11 23.27
C GLN A 70 1.24 -6.30 23.08
N ASP A 71 0.06 -6.06 22.52
CA ASP A 71 -1.02 -7.06 22.41
C ASP A 71 -1.41 -7.40 20.96
N SER A 72 -0.67 -6.92 19.95
CA SER A 72 -0.98 -7.28 18.56
C SER A 72 -0.81 -8.78 18.34
N LEU A 73 -1.69 -9.35 17.53
CA LEU A 73 -1.58 -10.71 17.02
C LEU A 73 -1.57 -10.69 15.49
N LEU A 74 -1.13 -11.80 14.89
CA LEU A 74 -1.25 -11.99 13.45
C LEU A 74 -2.71 -11.83 13.02
N GLY A 75 -2.96 -10.91 12.09
CA GLY A 75 -4.31 -10.55 11.64
C GLY A 75 -4.86 -9.31 12.30
N SER A 76 -4.11 -8.64 13.18
CA SER A 76 -4.50 -7.32 13.70
C SER A 76 -4.51 -6.24 12.62
N ALA A 77 -3.79 -6.48 11.52
CA ALA A 77 -3.87 -5.68 10.32
C ALA A 77 -3.63 -6.53 9.07
N ARG A 78 -3.99 -5.99 7.91
CA ARG A 78 -3.71 -6.57 6.59
C ARG A 78 -3.14 -5.51 5.66
N ILE A 79 -2.19 -5.90 4.82
CA ILE A 79 -1.63 -5.07 3.77
C ILE A 79 -1.91 -5.68 2.40
N TRP A 80 -2.26 -4.82 1.45
CA TRP A 80 -2.26 -5.10 0.00
C TRP A 80 -1.28 -4.13 -0.63
N PHE A 81 -0.38 -4.62 -1.48
CA PHE A 81 0.63 -3.78 -2.10
C PHE A 81 0.91 -4.20 -3.54
N ALA A 82 1.44 -3.26 -4.32
CA ALA A 82 2.01 -3.48 -5.64
C ALA A 82 3.36 -2.77 -5.77
N LEU A 83 4.28 -3.44 -6.46
CA LEU A 83 5.65 -3.01 -6.74
C LEU A 83 5.80 -2.67 -8.23
N TYR A 84 6.55 -1.63 -8.48
CA TYR A 84 6.91 -1.15 -9.81
C TYR A 84 8.41 -0.84 -9.81
N GLU A 85 9.07 -1.12 -10.94
CA GLU A 85 10.51 -0.94 -11.10
C GLU A 85 10.78 -0.17 -12.39
N SER A 86 11.72 0.77 -12.37
CA SER A 86 12.14 1.45 -13.58
C SER A 86 13.01 0.56 -14.47
N ASP A 87 12.68 0.47 -15.76
CA ASP A 87 13.48 -0.31 -16.71
C ASP A 87 14.78 0.42 -17.13
N GLY A 88 15.81 -0.37 -17.45
CA GLY A 88 16.96 0.07 -18.24
C GLY A 88 17.98 0.98 -17.54
N GLN A 89 17.93 1.10 -16.21
CA GLN A 89 18.90 1.86 -15.41
C GLN A 89 19.90 0.94 -14.69
N ALA A 90 21.12 1.43 -14.47
CA ALA A 90 22.16 0.69 -13.74
C ALA A 90 21.81 0.48 -12.26
N GLN A 91 21.01 1.38 -11.67
CA GLN A 91 20.40 1.25 -10.35
C GLN A 91 18.91 1.56 -10.52
N PRO A 92 18.05 0.55 -10.71
CA PRO A 92 16.64 0.77 -10.93
C PRO A 92 15.99 1.32 -9.65
N HIS A 93 15.22 2.38 -9.80
CA HIS A 93 14.43 2.90 -8.70
C HIS A 93 13.08 2.18 -8.66
N LYS A 94 12.49 2.08 -7.45
CA LYS A 94 11.27 1.33 -7.22
C LYS A 94 10.18 2.17 -6.62
N LEU A 95 8.95 1.79 -6.92
CA LEU A 95 7.75 2.37 -6.34
C LEU A 95 6.96 1.26 -5.63
N VAL A 96 6.63 1.50 -4.38
CA VAL A 96 5.70 0.70 -3.59
C VAL A 96 4.41 1.48 -3.45
N THR A 97 3.28 0.83 -3.76
CA THR A 97 1.95 1.34 -3.43
C THR A 97 1.28 0.36 -2.49
N ALA A 98 0.66 0.85 -1.42
CA ALA A 98 0.06 -0.02 -0.42
C ALA A 98 -1.20 0.55 0.23
N LEU A 99 -2.09 -0.36 0.57
CA LEU A 99 -3.26 -0.17 1.40
C LEU A 99 -3.09 -1.03 2.64
N VAL A 100 -3.27 -0.44 3.82
CA VAL A 100 -3.16 -1.15 5.08
C VAL A 100 -4.44 -0.95 5.90
N GLU A 101 -5.11 -2.04 6.24
CA GLU A 101 -6.33 -2.03 7.05
C GLU A 101 -6.02 -2.55 8.45
N ALA A 102 -6.42 -1.80 9.47
CA ALA A 102 -6.42 -2.24 10.86
C ALA A 102 -7.73 -2.97 11.16
N GLU A 103 -7.65 -4.17 11.73
CA GLU A 103 -8.81 -4.92 12.20
C GLU A 103 -9.26 -4.39 13.56
N ASP A 104 -10.54 -4.54 13.90
CA ASP A 104 -11.03 -4.17 15.23
C ASP A 104 -10.29 -4.97 16.33
N PRO A 105 -9.93 -4.34 17.45
CA PRO A 105 -10.23 -2.96 17.87
C PRO A 105 -9.14 -1.93 17.50
N TRP A 106 -8.25 -2.22 16.58
CA TRP A 106 -7.06 -1.40 16.31
C TRP A 106 -7.35 -0.20 15.40
N ILE A 107 -6.60 0.88 15.60
CA ILE A 107 -6.50 2.01 14.68
C ILE A 107 -5.03 2.37 14.53
N TRP A 108 -4.65 2.94 13.39
CA TRP A 108 -3.30 3.42 13.17
C TRP A 108 -3.01 4.63 14.07
N GLU A 109 -1.78 4.68 14.60
CA GLU A 109 -1.30 5.87 15.29
C GLU A 109 -1.26 7.09 14.35
N SER A 110 -1.20 8.29 14.94
CA SER A 110 -1.13 9.52 14.15
C SER A 110 -0.01 9.43 13.12
N ALA A 111 -0.28 9.88 11.89
CA ALA A 111 0.62 9.66 10.77
C ALA A 111 1.96 10.41 10.88
N GLU A 112 2.10 11.31 11.85
CA GLU A 112 3.36 11.91 12.30
C GLU A 112 4.36 10.88 12.83
N HIS A 113 3.90 9.71 13.27
CA HIS A 113 4.78 8.60 13.65
C HIS A 113 5.32 7.94 12.39
N ALA A 114 6.59 8.21 12.11
CA ALA A 114 7.33 7.57 11.03
C ALA A 114 7.92 6.24 11.51
N PRO A 115 7.89 5.18 10.68
CA PRO A 115 8.43 3.87 11.05
C PRO A 115 9.97 3.84 11.12
N PHE A 116 10.63 4.87 10.59
CA PHE A 116 12.08 5.03 10.53
C PHE A 116 12.47 6.47 10.85
N PRO A 117 13.72 6.73 11.29
CA PRO A 117 14.22 8.09 11.54
C PRO A 117 14.08 8.99 10.30
N VAL A 118 13.34 10.08 10.44
CA VAL A 118 13.03 11.00 9.35
C VAL A 118 14.15 12.01 9.14
N LEU A 119 14.56 12.23 7.89
CA LEU A 119 15.45 13.32 7.50
C LEU A 119 14.69 14.63 7.33
N ARG A 120 13.55 14.60 6.64
CA ARG A 120 12.64 15.75 6.45
C ARG A 120 11.20 15.26 6.35
N ASP A 121 10.27 15.98 6.93
CA ASP A 121 8.84 15.75 6.80
C ASP A 121 8.09 17.00 6.35
N LEU A 122 6.86 16.78 5.91
CA LEU A 122 5.90 17.84 5.62
C LEU A 122 4.48 17.27 5.81
N VAL A 123 3.61 18.06 6.43
CA VAL A 123 2.19 17.72 6.58
C VAL A 123 1.35 18.82 5.98
N TYR A 124 0.44 18.47 5.08
CA TYR A 124 -0.44 19.42 4.42
C TYR A 124 -1.71 18.76 3.91
N GLU A 125 -2.73 19.58 3.59
CA GLU A 125 -3.94 19.08 2.97
C GLU A 125 -3.72 18.82 1.47
N HIS A 126 -4.05 17.61 1.02
CA HIS A 126 -4.04 17.23 -0.39
C HIS A 126 -5.39 16.61 -0.76
N ARG A 127 -6.13 17.28 -1.65
CA ARG A 127 -7.45 16.84 -2.15
C ARG A 127 -8.45 16.54 -1.01
N GLY A 128 -8.46 17.37 0.02
CA GLY A 128 -9.36 17.24 1.18
C GLY A 128 -8.97 16.11 2.15
N GLN A 129 -7.79 15.51 2.01
CA GLN A 129 -7.22 14.55 2.96
C GLN A 129 -5.91 15.10 3.51
N GLN A 130 -5.60 14.81 4.77
CA GLN A 130 -4.30 15.15 5.33
C GLN A 130 -3.24 14.18 4.77
N LEU A 131 -2.21 14.75 4.15
CA LEU A 131 -1.09 14.02 3.58
C LEU A 131 0.17 14.26 4.41
N PHE A 132 0.86 13.17 4.72
CA PHE A 132 2.11 13.16 5.45
C PHE A 132 3.21 12.70 4.49
N GLU A 133 4.13 13.59 4.18
CA GLU A 133 5.32 13.30 3.41
C GLU A 133 6.52 13.16 4.35
N SER A 134 7.35 12.14 4.12
CA SER A 134 8.61 11.96 4.85
C SER A 134 9.70 11.49 3.91
N LEU A 135 10.92 11.98 4.13
CA LEU A 135 12.14 11.52 3.49
C LEU A 135 13.00 10.82 4.54
N TYR A 136 13.54 9.65 4.24
CA TYR A 136 14.43 8.92 5.12
C TYR A 136 15.37 7.99 4.38
N VAL A 137 16.38 7.48 5.08
CA VAL A 137 17.22 6.37 4.62
C VAL A 137 16.56 5.07 5.08
N LEU A 138 16.37 4.14 4.16
CA LEU A 138 15.92 2.78 4.47
C LEU A 138 17.09 1.82 4.29
N GLU A 139 17.51 1.23 5.40
CA GLU A 139 18.58 0.24 5.38
C GLU A 139 18.08 -1.11 4.82
N PRO A 140 18.95 -1.87 4.13
CA PRO A 140 18.67 -3.21 3.62
C PRO A 140 17.93 -4.16 4.57
N GLU A 141 18.36 -4.17 5.84
CA GLU A 141 17.83 -5.05 6.88
C GLU A 141 16.43 -4.68 7.35
N ASP A 142 16.04 -3.43 7.14
CA ASP A 142 14.73 -2.88 7.48
C ASP A 142 13.77 -2.88 6.27
N ASN A 143 14.28 -3.03 5.04
CA ASN A 143 13.48 -3.09 3.83
C ASN A 143 12.69 -4.42 3.73
N PRO A 144 11.34 -4.40 3.77
CA PRO A 144 10.53 -5.62 3.64
C PRO A 144 10.60 -6.27 2.26
N PHE A 145 11.09 -5.54 1.27
CA PHE A 145 11.17 -5.93 -0.14
C PHE A 145 12.62 -6.20 -0.58
N TYR A 146 13.57 -6.37 0.36
CA TYR A 146 15.00 -6.59 0.07
C TYR A 146 15.25 -7.69 -1.00
N GLY A 147 14.47 -8.78 -0.97
CA GLY A 147 14.60 -9.89 -1.93
C GLY A 147 14.15 -9.58 -3.36
N THR A 148 13.44 -8.48 -3.59
CA THR A 148 12.94 -8.08 -4.91
C THR A 148 13.95 -7.17 -5.63
N GLY A 149 15.24 -7.46 -5.53
CA GLY A 149 16.31 -6.64 -6.13
C GLY A 149 16.66 -5.34 -5.39
N MET A 150 16.22 -5.16 -4.14
CA MET A 150 16.59 -4.00 -3.29
C MET A 150 17.66 -4.38 -2.27
N SER A 151 18.91 -4.52 -2.72
CA SER A 151 20.02 -4.93 -1.86
C SER A 151 20.78 -3.80 -1.17
N ASP A 152 20.65 -2.58 -1.68
CA ASP A 152 21.40 -1.42 -1.21
C ASP A 152 20.54 -0.53 -0.30
N PRO A 153 21.16 0.35 0.51
CA PRO A 153 20.43 1.41 1.19
C PRO A 153 19.65 2.25 0.19
N CYS A 154 18.43 2.64 0.55
CA CYS A 154 17.60 3.49 -0.29
C CYS A 154 17.41 4.87 0.35
N LEU A 155 17.49 5.91 -0.45
CA LEU A 155 16.79 7.15 -0.14
C LEU A 155 15.32 6.97 -0.50
N VAL A 156 14.45 7.21 0.48
CA VAL A 156 13.02 6.95 0.35
C VAL A 156 12.25 8.25 0.48
N TYR A 157 11.40 8.51 -0.50
CA TYR A 157 10.26 9.40 -0.33
C TYR A 157 9.04 8.55 0.03
N ARG A 158 8.31 8.94 1.08
CA ARG A 158 7.06 8.31 1.50
C ARG A 158 5.95 9.35 1.57
N ALA A 159 4.81 9.03 0.96
CA ALA A 159 3.56 9.75 1.14
C ALA A 159 2.55 8.82 1.83
N LYS A 160 1.92 9.31 2.92
CA LYS A 160 0.98 8.54 3.74
C LYS A 160 -0.31 9.32 3.95
N PHE A 161 -1.45 8.67 3.75
CA PHE A 161 -2.78 9.17 4.15
C PHE A 161 -3.37 8.25 5.22
N LEU A 162 -4.04 8.83 6.21
CA LEU A 162 -4.93 8.09 7.11
C LEU A 162 -6.37 8.35 6.73
N LEU A 163 -7.06 7.28 6.37
CA LEU A 163 -8.44 7.31 5.90
C LEU A 163 -9.32 6.51 6.88
N ASP A 164 -10.63 6.67 6.73
CA ASP A 164 -11.64 5.91 7.49
C ASP A 164 -11.38 5.94 9.00
N PHE A 165 -11.31 7.14 9.58
CA PHE A 165 -11.06 7.35 11.01
C PHE A 165 -9.79 6.65 11.54
N ARG A 166 -8.75 6.58 10.69
CA ARG A 166 -7.46 5.89 10.96
C ARG A 166 -7.55 4.37 10.96
N LYS A 167 -8.56 3.78 10.33
CA LYS A 167 -8.61 2.33 10.05
C LYS A 167 -7.80 1.94 8.82
N MET A 168 -7.65 2.86 7.88
CA MET A 168 -6.94 2.62 6.63
C MET A 168 -5.72 3.53 6.51
N GLN A 169 -4.57 2.95 6.16
CA GLN A 169 -3.44 3.70 5.61
C GLN A 169 -3.39 3.54 4.09
N VAL A 170 -3.11 4.62 3.40
CA VAL A 170 -2.61 4.62 2.02
C VAL A 170 -1.15 5.02 2.09
N ILE A 171 -0.26 4.19 1.57
CA ILE A 171 1.18 4.45 1.54
C ILE A 171 1.65 4.40 0.09
N VAL A 172 2.44 5.39 -0.29
CA VAL A 172 3.22 5.42 -1.52
C VAL A 172 4.67 5.64 -1.12
N GLU A 173 5.57 4.77 -1.57
CA GLU A 173 7.00 4.97 -1.36
C GLU A 173 7.78 4.86 -2.66
N TYR A 174 8.63 5.85 -2.91
CA TYR A 174 9.61 5.86 -3.98
C TYR A 174 10.99 5.62 -3.39
N HIS A 175 11.67 4.59 -3.88
CA HIS A 175 12.94 4.06 -3.39
C HIS A 175 14.01 4.30 -4.44
N GLU A 176 15.03 5.08 -4.08
CA GLU A 176 16.21 5.33 -4.90
C GLU A 176 17.42 4.67 -4.22
N PRO A 177 17.92 3.53 -4.76
CA PRO A 177 19.13 2.90 -4.25
C PRO A 177 20.30 3.88 -4.27
N VAL A 178 21.11 3.88 -3.22
CA VAL A 178 22.29 4.72 -3.07
C VAL A 178 23.41 3.97 -2.38
N ASP A 179 24.65 4.40 -2.63
CA ASP A 179 25.80 3.87 -1.90
C ASP A 179 25.75 4.27 -0.41
N ALA A 180 26.38 3.47 0.44
CA ALA A 180 26.38 3.67 1.89
C ALA A 180 26.93 5.04 2.34
N ASP A 181 27.89 5.62 1.62
CA ASP A 181 28.42 6.94 1.93
C ASP A 181 27.39 8.05 1.61
N VAL A 182 26.67 7.92 0.50
CA VAL A 182 25.57 8.83 0.14
C VAL A 182 24.44 8.74 1.16
N ALA A 183 24.08 7.53 1.58
CA ALA A 183 23.07 7.31 2.61
C ALA A 183 23.45 7.98 3.94
N ARG A 184 24.72 7.84 4.37
CA ARG A 184 25.22 8.42 5.62
C ARG A 184 25.15 9.95 5.63
N ASP A 185 25.49 10.58 4.51
CA ASP A 185 25.59 12.03 4.43
C ASP A 185 24.29 12.72 3.96
N ALA A 186 23.25 11.94 3.62
CA ALA A 186 22.01 12.42 3.03
C ALA A 186 21.30 13.51 3.84
N ALA A 187 21.43 13.49 5.17
CA ALA A 187 20.85 14.51 6.06
C ALA A 187 21.32 15.94 5.77
N HIS A 188 22.52 16.07 5.18
CA HIS A 188 23.22 17.32 4.91
C HIS A 188 23.13 17.77 3.43
N ASP A 189 22.58 16.94 2.53
CA ASP A 189 22.43 17.26 1.10
C ASP A 189 20.98 17.69 0.79
N GLU A 190 20.69 18.98 1.04
CA GLU A 190 19.36 19.54 0.83
C GLU A 190 18.91 19.47 -0.65
N ALA A 191 19.85 19.67 -1.58
CA ALA A 191 19.56 19.63 -3.01
C ALA A 191 19.07 18.24 -3.43
N ARG A 192 19.74 17.18 -2.97
CA ARG A 192 19.33 15.79 -3.23
C ARG A 192 17.98 15.46 -2.59
N LEU A 193 17.75 15.87 -1.35
CA LEU A 193 16.47 15.61 -0.67
C LEU A 193 15.29 16.30 -1.38
N ASN A 194 15.48 17.53 -1.88
CA ASN A 194 14.46 18.22 -2.66
C ASN A 194 14.22 17.53 -4.01
N ALA A 195 15.28 17.12 -4.71
CA ALA A 195 15.18 16.36 -5.96
C ALA A 195 14.47 15.00 -5.78
N LEU A 196 14.77 14.28 -4.69
CA LEU A 196 14.10 13.04 -4.32
C LEU A 196 12.61 13.26 -4.09
N ARG A 197 12.23 14.31 -3.33
CA ARG A 197 10.83 14.65 -3.10
C ARG A 197 10.09 14.93 -4.40
N ASP A 198 10.70 15.69 -5.32
CA ASP A 198 10.10 16.00 -6.61
C ASP A 198 9.91 14.77 -7.49
N ARG A 199 10.88 13.84 -7.49
CA ARG A 199 10.73 12.53 -8.15
C ARG A 199 9.63 11.70 -7.51
N GLY A 200 9.66 11.55 -6.19
CA GLY A 200 8.68 10.78 -5.44
C GLY A 200 7.23 11.26 -5.62
N ARG A 201 7.01 12.58 -5.66
CA ARG A 201 5.70 13.17 -5.97
C ARG A 201 5.20 12.87 -7.39
N LYS A 202 6.12 12.74 -8.35
CA LYS A 202 5.81 12.42 -9.75
C LYS A 202 5.64 10.93 -9.99
N ALA A 203 6.24 10.08 -9.13
CA ALA A 203 6.26 8.64 -9.30
C ALA A 203 4.87 7.99 -9.21
N CYS A 204 3.95 8.57 -8.44
CA CYS A 204 2.59 8.04 -8.34
C CYS A 204 1.58 9.12 -7.94
N LEU A 205 0.45 9.14 -8.63
CA LEU A 205 -0.72 9.92 -8.24
C LEU A 205 -1.71 9.04 -7.47
N VAL A 206 -2.09 9.46 -6.26
CA VAL A 206 -3.21 8.86 -5.53
C VAL A 206 -4.52 9.51 -5.99
N VAL A 207 -5.43 8.69 -6.52
CA VAL A 207 -6.71 9.11 -7.09
C VAL A 207 -7.85 8.59 -6.22
N PHE A 208 -8.81 9.46 -5.94
CA PHE A 208 -10.07 9.10 -5.29
C PHE A 208 -11.18 9.07 -6.36
N PRO A 209 -11.41 7.92 -7.02
CA PRO A 209 -12.28 7.87 -8.18
C PRO A 209 -13.73 8.17 -7.81
N ASP A 210 -14.44 8.86 -8.69
CA ASP A 210 -15.87 9.08 -8.56
C ASP A 210 -16.66 7.77 -8.80
N LYS A 211 -17.99 7.84 -8.65
CA LYS A 211 -18.85 6.67 -8.83
C LYS A 211 -18.77 6.06 -10.24
N LYS A 212 -18.67 6.89 -11.28
CA LYS A 212 -18.63 6.42 -12.68
C LYS A 212 -17.34 5.66 -12.93
N GLU A 213 -16.23 6.22 -12.48
CA GLU A 213 -14.92 5.62 -12.64
C GLU A 213 -14.79 4.33 -11.81
N GLN A 214 -15.35 4.30 -10.60
CA GLN A 214 -15.43 3.07 -9.81
C GLN A 214 -16.16 1.94 -10.54
N GLU A 215 -17.25 2.22 -11.27
CA GLU A 215 -17.94 1.17 -12.06
C GLU A 215 -17.12 0.69 -13.25
N ARG A 216 -16.29 1.56 -13.86
CA ARG A 216 -15.36 1.16 -14.92
C ARG A 216 -14.30 0.21 -14.36
N LEU A 217 -13.61 0.63 -13.30
CA LEU A 217 -12.50 -0.10 -12.67
C LEU A 217 -12.89 -1.49 -12.12
N LYS A 218 -14.17 -1.70 -11.82
CA LYS A 218 -14.70 -3.01 -11.38
C LYS A 218 -14.67 -4.08 -12.47
N LYS A 219 -14.70 -3.70 -13.75
CA LYS A 219 -14.82 -4.65 -14.87
C LYS A 219 -13.57 -5.52 -14.99
N ASP A 220 -12.40 -4.91 -14.78
CA ASP A 220 -11.09 -5.56 -14.93
C ASP A 220 -10.47 -5.93 -13.57
N PHE A 221 -11.30 -5.98 -12.53
CA PHE A 221 -10.85 -6.19 -11.17
C PHE A 221 -10.36 -7.62 -10.93
N ARG A 222 -9.16 -7.73 -10.37
CA ARG A 222 -8.47 -8.99 -10.07
C ARG A 222 -8.16 -9.06 -8.58
N LYS A 223 -8.45 -10.19 -7.95
CA LYS A 223 -8.04 -10.47 -6.57
C LYS A 223 -6.52 -10.58 -6.49
N LEU A 224 -5.94 -10.13 -5.39
CA LEU A 224 -4.53 -10.36 -5.08
C LEU A 224 -4.33 -11.71 -4.39
N ASP A 225 -3.27 -12.39 -4.78
CA ASP A 225 -2.79 -13.59 -4.09
C ASP A 225 -1.98 -13.21 -2.85
N VAL A 226 -1.84 -14.18 -1.95
CA VAL A 226 -0.96 -14.02 -0.78
C VAL A 226 0.46 -13.84 -1.29
N ALA A 227 1.14 -12.78 -0.86
CA ALA A 227 2.50 -12.50 -1.32
C ALA A 227 3.46 -13.67 -1.04
N GLU A 228 4.56 -13.78 -1.78
CA GLU A 228 5.53 -14.86 -1.65
C GLU A 228 6.35 -14.78 -0.35
N GLY A 229 7.11 -15.85 -0.05
CA GLY A 229 7.89 -15.98 1.18
C GLY A 229 9.04 -14.99 1.34
N GLU A 230 9.55 -14.44 0.23
CA GLU A 230 10.68 -13.50 0.21
C GLU A 230 10.34 -12.14 0.86
N ILE A 231 9.05 -11.77 0.88
CA ILE A 231 8.59 -10.54 1.49
C ILE A 231 8.35 -10.79 2.99
N SER A 232 9.27 -10.26 3.80
CA SER A 232 9.29 -10.50 5.24
C SER A 232 8.10 -9.84 5.94
N ARG A 233 7.23 -10.68 6.55
CA ARG A 233 6.08 -10.21 7.33
C ARG A 233 6.49 -9.33 8.51
N ASN A 234 7.60 -9.65 9.17
CA ASN A 234 8.08 -8.90 10.34
C ASN A 234 8.56 -7.51 9.91
N ARG A 235 9.30 -7.42 8.81
CA ARG A 235 9.72 -6.13 8.24
C ARG A 235 8.51 -5.33 7.75
N LEU A 236 7.53 -5.98 7.11
CA LEU A 236 6.28 -5.31 6.71
C LEU A 236 5.54 -4.72 7.92
N SER A 237 5.46 -5.47 9.02
CA SER A 237 4.78 -5.03 10.23
C SER A 237 5.47 -3.83 10.88
N ARG A 238 6.81 -3.71 10.80
CA ARG A 238 7.55 -2.51 11.19
C ARG A 238 7.35 -1.37 10.19
N TRP A 239 7.42 -1.66 8.91
CA TRP A 239 7.32 -0.70 7.80
C TRP A 239 5.97 0.02 7.74
N VAL A 240 4.86 -0.64 8.10
CA VAL A 240 3.53 0.03 8.16
C VAL A 240 3.38 0.98 9.36
N GLY A 241 4.23 0.84 10.38
CA GLY A 241 4.16 1.60 11.62
C GLY A 241 3.21 1.02 12.67
N ASP A 242 2.99 1.77 13.73
CA ASP A 242 2.34 1.29 14.95
C ASP A 242 0.83 1.52 14.97
N MET A 243 0.15 0.73 15.80
CA MET A 243 -1.29 0.81 16.04
C MET A 243 -1.57 1.01 17.52
N GLN A 244 -2.75 1.57 17.81
CA GLN A 244 -3.29 1.67 19.15
C GLN A 244 -4.70 1.10 19.20
N ARG A 245 -5.15 0.69 20.39
CA ARG A 245 -6.53 0.24 20.58
C ARG A 245 -7.49 1.43 20.55
N HIS A 246 -8.61 1.27 19.86
CA HIS A 246 -9.69 2.24 19.90
C HIS A 246 -10.27 2.31 21.33
N GLY A 247 -10.21 3.48 21.95
CA GLY A 247 -10.80 3.73 23.28
C GLY A 247 -9.88 3.58 24.48
N HIS A 248 -8.55 3.63 24.32
CA HIS A 248 -7.62 3.89 25.43
C HIS A 248 -7.01 5.29 25.27
N ASN A 249 -7.59 6.26 25.98
CA ASN A 249 -6.89 7.47 26.42
C ASN A 249 -6.76 7.38 27.94
#